data_AF-A0A7G8ECT2-F1
#
_entry.id   AF-A0A7G8ECT2-F1
#
_cell.length_a   1.000
_cell.length_b   1.000
_cell.length_c   1.000
_cell.angle_alpha   90.00
_cell.angle_beta   90.00
_cell.angle_gamma   90.00
#
_symmetry.space_group_name_H-M   'P 1'
#
loop_
_entity.id
_entity.type
_entity.pdbx_description
1 polymer ?
#
loop_
_entity_poly.entity_id
_entity_poly.type
_entity_poly.pdbx_seq_one_letter_code
_entity_poly.pdbx_strand_id
1 'polypeptide(L)' 'MAKLAELKLKRVQQLKTADSSFMIRKHKDVLNWMMRTFGMDTYGLTWAAFFKGLGLGALAMWLLLR' A
#
# COMPACT_ATOMS: atom_id res chain seq x y z
N MET A 1 32.91 -5.34 -4.21
CA MET A 1 31.74 -5.55 -3.34
C MET A 1 31.48 -4.43 -2.32
N ALA A 2 32.44 -3.56 -1.99
CA ALA A 2 32.25 -2.47 -1.02
C ALA A 2 31.27 -1.35 -1.45
N LYS A 3 31.06 -1.13 -2.76
CA LYS A 3 30.25 -0.02 -3.29
C LYS A 3 28.73 -0.24 -3.25
N LEU A 4 28.28 -1.45 -2.92
CA LEU A 4 26.86 -1.80 -2.79
C LEU A 4 26.35 -1.70 -1.33
N ALA A 5 27.25 -1.70 -0.34
CA ALA A 5 26.89 -1.57 1.06
C ALA A 5 26.50 -0.13 1.46
N GLU A 6 26.92 0.87 0.67
CA GLU A 6 26.53 2.28 0.83
C GLU A 6 25.21 2.64 0.14
N LEU A 7 24.62 1.71 -0.63
CA LEU A 7 23.23 1.88 -1.07
C LEU A 7 22.37 1.73 0.18
N LYS A 8 22.06 2.87 0.82
CA LYS A 8 20.98 3.00 1.80
C LYS A 8 19.88 2.05 1.36
N LEU A 9 19.66 0.97 2.13
CA LEU A 9 18.61 -0.01 1.90
C LEU A 9 17.43 0.71 1.29
N LYS A 10 17.16 0.42 0.02
CA LYS A 10 16.33 1.19 -0.89
C LYS A 10 15.08 1.64 -0.13
N ARG A 11 15.09 2.88 0.37
CA ARG A 11 14.00 3.41 1.20
C ARG A 11 12.71 3.13 0.45
N VAL A 12 11.74 2.51 1.12
CA VAL A 12 10.45 2.14 0.53
C VAL A 12 9.95 3.27 -0.36
N GLN A 13 9.92 3.00 -1.68
CA GLN A 13 9.64 4.03 -2.67
C GLN A 13 8.23 4.54 -2.45
N GLN A 14 8.13 5.77 -1.95
CA GLN A 14 6.85 6.43 -1.70
C GLN A 14 6.17 6.76 -3.05
N LEU A 15 4.85 6.70 -3.06
CA LEU A 15 4.04 7.00 -4.23
C LEU A 15 4.05 8.51 -4.50
N LYS A 16 4.34 8.90 -5.76
CA LYS A 16 4.36 10.31 -6.19
C LYS A 16 2.93 10.88 -6.27
N THR A 17 2.71 12.03 -5.64
CA THR A 17 1.40 12.71 -5.51
C THR A 17 1.26 14.01 -6.31
N ALA A 18 2.35 14.51 -6.89
CA ALA A 18 2.43 15.82 -7.54
C ALA A 18 1.38 16.02 -8.65
N ASP A 19 1.24 15.05 -9.56
CA ASP A 19 0.40 15.16 -10.76
C ASP A 19 -0.95 14.43 -10.64
N SER A 20 -1.36 14.07 -9.42
CA SER A 20 -2.54 13.22 -9.19
C SER A 20 -3.78 14.06 -8.85
N SER A 21 -4.92 13.70 -9.44
CA SER A 21 -6.25 14.23 -9.04
C SER A 21 -6.48 14.07 -7.53
N PHE A 22 -7.28 14.95 -6.94
CA PHE A 22 -7.46 15.07 -5.48
C PHE A 22 -7.72 13.72 -4.78
N MET A 23 -8.60 12.89 -5.33
CA MET A 23 -8.94 11.58 -4.75
C MET A 23 -7.78 10.59 -4.82
N ILE A 24 -7.05 10.58 -5.95
CA ILE A 24 -5.86 9.73 -6.14
C ILE A 24 -4.72 10.20 -5.21
N ARG A 25 -4.57 11.53 -5.04
CA ARG A 25 -3.59 12.10 -4.11
C ARG A 25 -3.86 11.65 -2.68
N LYS A 26 -5.11 11.76 -2.19
CA LYS A 26 -5.48 11.31 -0.84
C LYS A 26 -5.29 9.81 -0.65
N HIS A 27 -5.64 9.01 -1.64
CA HIS A 27 -5.39 7.56 -1.57
C HIS A 27 -3.90 7.24 -1.46
N LYS A 28 -3.06 7.90 -2.27
CA LYS A 28 -1.60 7.76 -2.20
C LYS A 28 -1.01 8.28 -0.89
N ASP A 29 -1.56 9.34 -0.32
CA ASP A 29 -1.14 9.87 0.98
C ASP A 29 -1.39 8.84 2.10
N VAL A 30 -2.56 8.18 2.09
CA VAL A 30 -2.88 7.10 3.04
C VAL A 30 -1.92 5.92 2.85
N LEU A 31 -1.67 5.50 1.61
CA LEU A 31 -0.72 4.42 1.33
C LEU A 31 0.70 4.76 1.79
N ASN A 32 1.17 5.98 1.51
CA ASN A 32 2.46 6.47 1.97
C ASN A 32 2.55 6.52 3.51
N TRP A 33 1.46 6.93 4.17
CA TRP A 33 1.36 6.89 5.62
C TRP A 33 1.45 5.45 6.14
N MET A 34 0.72 4.50 5.54
CA MET A 34 0.80 3.08 5.91
C MET A 34 2.20 2.50 5.70
N MET A 35 2.87 2.82 4.58
CA MET A 35 4.25 2.41 4.32
C MET A 35 5.20 2.91 5.42
N ARG A 36 5.00 4.14 5.91
CA ARG A 36 5.86 4.74 6.95
C ARG A 36 5.58 4.20 8.34
N THR A 37 4.31 4.06 8.71
CA THR A 37 3.89 3.65 10.07
C THR A 37 4.17 2.17 10.31
N PHE A 38 3.91 1.32 9.31
CA PHE A 38 4.06 -0.12 9.43
C PHE A 38 5.33 -0.67 8.79
N GLY A 39 6.18 0.20 8.22
CA GLY A 39 7.36 -0.22 7.47
C GLY A 39 7.05 -1.10 6.27
N MET A 40 5.82 -1.06 5.76
CA MET A 40 5.37 -1.95 4.68
C MET A 40 5.94 -1.52 3.33
N ASP A 41 6.61 -2.45 2.66
CA ASP A 41 6.95 -2.34 1.25
C ASP A 41 5.70 -2.50 0.36
N THR A 42 5.88 -2.22 -0.94
CA THR A 42 4.84 -2.41 -1.97
C THR A 42 4.20 -3.80 -1.92
N TYR A 43 4.98 -4.83 -1.61
CA TYR A 43 4.47 -6.19 -1.46
C TYR A 43 3.52 -6.36 -0.26
N GLY A 44 3.85 -5.75 0.88
CA GLY A 44 2.98 -5.75 2.06
C GLY A 44 1.66 -5.00 1.82
N LEU A 45 1.71 -3.92 1.03
CA LEU A 45 0.49 -3.22 0.62
C LEU A 45 -0.39 -4.04 -0.32
N THR A 46 0.19 -4.86 -1.20
CA THR A 46 -0.58 -5.78 -2.05
C THR A 46 -1.35 -6.78 -1.18
N TRP A 47 -0.72 -7.32 -0.13
CA TRP A 47 -1.41 -8.16 0.84
C TRP A 47 -2.53 -7.43 1.58
N ALA A 48 -2.31 -6.19 2.01
CA ALA A 48 -3.36 -5.37 2.63
C ALA A 48 -4.55 -5.14 1.68
N ALA A 49 -4.29 -4.90 0.40
CA ALA A 49 -5.33 -4.78 -0.63
C ALA A 49 -6.06 -6.11 -0.86
N PHE A 50 -5.35 -7.23 -0.84
CA PHE A 50 -5.93 -8.57 -0.97
C PHE A 50 -6.87 -8.89 0.19
N PHE A 51 -6.46 -8.67 1.45
CA PHE A 51 -7.34 -8.87 2.61
C PHE A 51 -8.57 -7.97 2.60
N LYS A 52 -8.41 -6.71 2.16
CA LYS A 52 -9.55 -5.81 1.95
C LYS A 52 -10.53 -6.39 0.92
N GLY A 53 -10.03 -6.93 -0.19
CA GLY A 53 -10.84 -7.58 -1.23
C GLY A 53 -11.56 -8.83 -0.72
N LEU A 54 -10.84 -9.72 -0.02
CA LEU A 54 -11.44 -10.90 0.61
C LEU A 54 -12.53 -10.54 1.62
N GLY A 55 -12.29 -9.54 2.48
CA GLY A 55 -13.27 -9.08 3.44
C GLY A 55 -14.55 -8.56 2.78
N LEU A 56 -14.42 -7.77 1.71
CA LEU A 56 -15.57 -7.31 0.93
C LEU A 56 -16.30 -8.46 0.22
N GLY A 57 -15.57 -9.42 -0.34
CA GLY A 57 -16.15 -10.60 -0.96
C GLY A 57 -16.93 -11.47 0.03
N ALA A 58 -16.35 -11.72 1.21
CA ALA A 58 -17.01 -12.47 2.28
C ALA A 58 -18.25 -11.74 2.79
N LEU A 59 -18.18 -10.41 2.96
CA LEU A 59 -19.32 -9.59 3.38
C LEU A 59 -20.43 -9.57 2.34
N ALA A 60 -20.09 -9.44 1.06
CA ALA A 60 -21.06 -9.53 -0.03
C ALA A 60 -21.72 -10.91 -0.08
N MET A 61 -20.95 -11.99 0.05
CA MET A 61 -21.49 -13.35 0.11
C MET A 61 -22.41 -13.55 1.32
N TRP A 62 -22.03 -13.04 2.49
CA TRP A 62 -22.88 -13.07 3.68
C TRP A 62 -24.19 -12.30 3.49
N LEU A 63 -24.14 -11.12 2.88
CA LEU A 63 -25.35 -10.35 2.56
C LEU A 63 -26.26 -11.04 1.54
N LEU A 64 -25.69 -11.79 0.58
CA LEU A 64 -26.46 -12.53 -0.43
C LEU A 64 -27.08 -13.82 0.10
N LEU A 65 -26.48 -14.42 1.14
CA LEU A 65 -26.99 -15.64 1.79
C LEU A 65 -27.98 -15.35 2.93
N ARG A 66 -28.26 -14.08 3.20
CA ARG A 66 -29.20 -13.62 4.23
C ARG A 66 -30.54 -13.26 3.63
#